data_AF-Q6AH40-F1
#
_entry.id   AF-Q6AH40-F1
#
_cell.length_a   1.000
_cell.length_b   1.000
_cell.length_c   1.000
_cell.angle_alpha   90.00
_cell.angle_beta   90.00
_cell.angle_gamma   90.00
#
_symmetry.space_group_name_H-M   'P 1'
#
loop_
_entity.id
_entity.type
_entity.pdbx_description
1 polymer ?
#
loop_
_entity_poly.entity_id
_entity_poly.type
_entity_poly.pdbx_seq_one_letter_code
_entity_poly.pdbx_strand_id
1 'polypeptide(L)'
;MVFLVDQDSRTAAKHIFSDENMKARGFCPENDALYIGDQEFEDVFSDQEWTDVANRHWRRVDGENWQAAHIAELRSQKKFSDALLGLFKSGSYDGPAGKPVMSNRMALDLKENNADVPPKLVKIFERLVEKANY
;
A
#
# COMPACT_ATOMS: atom_id res chain seq x y z
N MET A 1 -4.49 22.34 -3.19
CA MET A 1 -4.63 21.03 -3.87
C MET A 1 -3.66 20.09 -3.20
N VAL A 2 -4.08 18.88 -2.80
CA VAL A 2 -3.22 17.92 -2.08
C VAL A 2 -3.23 16.60 -2.83
N PHE A 3 -2.05 16.00 -2.98
CA PHE A 3 -1.86 14.69 -3.59
C PHE A 3 -1.35 13.70 -2.54
N LEU A 4 -1.91 12.49 -2.56
CA LEU A 4 -1.34 11.35 -1.87
C LEU A 4 -0.46 10.58 -2.85
N VAL A 5 0.80 10.33 -2.49
CA VAL A 5 1.81 9.80 -3.40
C VAL A 5 2.64 8.74 -2.67
N ASP A 6 3.05 7.67 -3.36
CA ASP A 6 4.02 6.72 -2.80
C ASP A 6 5.33 7.40 -2.45
N GLN A 7 5.93 7.01 -1.31
CA GLN A 7 7.19 7.55 -0.82
C GLN A 7 8.32 7.40 -1.86
N ASP A 8 8.36 6.29 -2.60
CA ASP A 8 9.40 6.03 -3.61
C ASP A 8 9.30 6.94 -4.85
N SER A 9 8.16 7.60 -5.07
CA SER A 9 7.92 8.49 -6.22
C SER A 9 8.84 9.71 -6.22
N ARG A 10 9.36 10.13 -5.06
CA ARG A 10 10.40 11.18 -4.95
C ARG A 10 11.65 10.85 -5.76
N THR A 11 11.95 9.56 -5.88
CA THR A 11 13.12 9.05 -6.60
C THR A 11 12.72 8.48 -7.96
N ALA A 12 11.70 7.61 -8.00
CA ALA A 12 11.28 6.90 -9.21
C ALA A 12 10.63 7.84 -10.26
N ALA A 13 9.88 8.84 -9.79
CA ALA A 13 9.20 9.83 -10.62
C ALA A 13 9.71 11.25 -10.31
N LYS A 14 11.02 11.38 -10.04
CA LYS A 14 11.67 12.66 -9.65
C LYS A 14 11.39 13.82 -10.60
N HIS A 15 11.16 13.56 -11.89
CA HIS A 15 10.84 14.57 -12.90
C HIS A 15 9.48 15.27 -12.64
N ILE A 16 8.63 14.66 -11.81
CA ILE A 16 7.35 15.22 -11.33
C ILE A 16 7.46 15.55 -9.83
N PHE A 17 7.87 14.59 -9.01
CA PHE A 17 7.72 14.63 -7.54
C PHE A 17 9.00 14.98 -6.76
N SER A 18 10.06 15.45 -7.42
CA SER A 18 11.14 16.11 -6.68
C SER A 18 10.71 17.49 -6.22
N ASP A 19 11.21 17.91 -5.06
CA ASP A 19 10.88 19.21 -4.46
C ASP A 19 11.11 20.37 -5.44
N GLU A 20 12.21 20.32 -6.21
CA GLU A 20 12.54 21.30 -7.24
C GLU A 20 11.45 21.35 -8.35
N ASN A 21 11.08 20.19 -8.89
CA ASN A 21 10.10 20.09 -9.96
C ASN A 21 8.68 20.47 -9.52
N MET A 22 8.32 20.14 -8.28
CA MET A 22 7.06 20.54 -7.68
C MET A 22 7.00 22.05 -7.46
N LYS A 23 8.06 22.65 -6.90
CA LYS A 23 8.18 24.10 -6.72
C LYS A 23 8.11 24.86 -8.05
N ALA A 24 8.79 24.36 -9.08
CA ALA A 24 8.76 24.94 -10.42
C ALA A 24 7.35 24.95 -11.05
N ARG A 25 6.46 24.05 -10.61
CA ARG A 25 5.05 23.97 -11.05
C ARG A 25 4.08 24.74 -10.13
N GLY A 26 4.60 25.47 -9.14
CA GLY A 26 3.81 26.27 -8.21
C GLY A 26 3.25 25.50 -7.01
N PHE A 27 3.70 24.26 -6.78
CA PHE A 27 3.32 23.49 -5.59
C PHE A 27 4.28 23.75 -4.43
N CYS A 28 3.76 23.66 -3.22
CA CYS A 28 4.54 23.60 -1.99
C CYS A 28 4.64 22.13 -1.55
N PRO A 29 5.78 21.43 -1.79
CA PRO A 29 5.89 19.98 -1.53
C PRO A 29 5.48 19.58 -0.12
N GLU A 30 5.86 20.39 0.87
CA GLU A 30 5.58 20.17 2.29
C GLU A 30 4.07 20.20 2.63
N ASN A 31 3.29 20.91 1.82
CA ASN A 31 1.87 21.17 2.04
C ASN A 31 0.95 20.47 1.05
N ASP A 32 1.43 20.20 -0.15
CA ASP A 32 0.64 19.71 -1.28
C ASP A 32 0.95 18.24 -1.62
N ALA A 33 2.07 17.67 -1.15
CA ALA A 33 2.36 16.25 -1.28
C ALA A 33 2.37 15.56 0.09
N LEU A 34 1.47 14.61 0.24
CA LEU A 34 1.47 13.66 1.35
C LEU A 34 2.07 12.35 0.84
N TYR A 35 3.22 11.99 1.38
CA TYR A 35 3.86 10.74 1.01
C TYR A 35 3.46 9.61 1.96
N ILE A 36 3.27 8.41 1.42
CA ILE A 36 2.79 7.25 2.16
C ILE A 36 3.62 6.00 1.87
N GLY A 37 3.63 5.09 2.84
CA GLY A 37 4.44 3.87 2.81
C GLY A 37 5.87 4.13 3.27
N ASP A 38 6.61 3.05 3.47
CA ASP A 38 8.06 3.15 3.63
C ASP A 38 8.72 3.26 2.24
N GLN A 39 8.18 2.54 1.26
CA GLN A 39 8.47 2.74 -0.17
C GLN A 39 7.19 2.79 -1.00
N GLU A 40 6.27 1.84 -0.78
CA GLU A 40 5.03 1.65 -1.54
C GLU A 40 3.82 1.71 -0.61
N PHE A 41 2.64 2.07 -1.14
CA PHE A 41 1.38 2.08 -0.39
C PHE A 41 1.10 0.77 0.36
N GLU A 42 1.39 -0.37 -0.27
CA GLU A 42 1.21 -1.71 0.32
C GLU A 42 2.04 -1.92 1.59
N ASP A 43 3.12 -1.15 1.81
CA ASP A 43 3.94 -1.23 3.02
C ASP A 43 3.18 -0.80 4.28
N VAL A 44 2.10 -0.04 4.13
CA VAL A 44 1.33 0.51 5.24
C VAL A 44 0.57 -0.57 6.01
N PHE A 45 0.16 -1.64 5.34
CA PHE A 45 -0.54 -2.75 5.96
C PHE A 45 0.47 -3.72 6.56
N SER A 46 0.16 -4.28 7.73
CA SER A 46 0.97 -5.23 8.45
C SER A 46 1.01 -6.61 7.77
N ASP A 47 1.98 -7.43 8.19
CA ASP A 47 2.10 -8.81 7.70
C ASP A 47 0.88 -9.66 8.07
N GLN A 48 0.29 -9.39 9.23
CA GLN A 48 -0.92 -10.09 9.69
C GLN A 48 -2.13 -9.71 8.84
N GLU A 49 -2.33 -8.42 8.54
CA GLU A 49 -3.42 -7.98 7.65
C GLU A 49 -3.32 -8.64 6.28
N TRP A 50 -2.12 -8.67 5.69
CA TRP A 50 -1.91 -9.35 4.41
C TRP A 50 -2.16 -10.86 4.49
N THR A 51 -1.76 -11.48 5.60
CA THR A 51 -2.00 -12.90 5.85
C THR A 51 -3.49 -13.21 5.96
N ASP A 52 -4.25 -12.39 6.67
CA ASP A 52 -5.68 -12.57 6.88
C ASP A 52 -6.46 -12.41 5.57
N VAL A 53 -6.08 -11.42 4.74
CA VAL A 53 -6.64 -11.24 3.39
C VAL A 53 -6.30 -12.44 2.51
N ALA A 54 -5.04 -12.86 2.48
CA ALA A 54 -4.60 -13.96 1.63
C ALA A 54 -5.27 -15.28 2.01
N ASN A 55 -5.43 -15.58 3.31
CA ASN A 55 -6.12 -16.78 3.77
C ASN A 55 -7.61 -16.80 3.41
N ARG A 56 -8.23 -15.64 3.27
CA ARG A 56 -9.65 -15.55 2.90
C ARG A 56 -9.89 -15.66 1.40
N HIS A 57 -8.93 -15.24 0.58
CA HIS A 57 -9.16 -15.05 -0.86
C HIS A 57 -8.26 -15.87 -1.77
N TRP A 58 -7.07 -16.24 -1.31
CA TRP A 58 -6.03 -16.86 -2.11
C TRP A 58 -5.52 -18.13 -1.43
N ARG A 59 -6.37 -19.15 -1.35
CA ARG A 59 -6.03 -20.41 -0.69
C ARG A 59 -4.76 -21.03 -1.29
N ARG A 60 -3.82 -21.43 -0.43
CA ARG A 60 -2.56 -22.03 -0.89
C ARG A 60 -2.75 -23.37 -1.60
N VAL A 61 -1.85 -23.65 -2.53
CA VAL A 61 -1.85 -24.88 -3.34
C VAL A 61 -1.49 -26.14 -2.54
N ASP A 62 -0.81 -25.99 -1.40
CA ASP A 62 -0.47 -27.08 -0.48
C ASP A 62 -1.57 -27.36 0.55
N GLY A 63 -2.65 -26.56 0.53
CA GLY A 63 -3.77 -26.69 1.47
C GLY A 63 -3.51 -26.08 2.84
N GLU A 64 -2.31 -25.57 3.11
CA GLU A 64 -1.94 -24.90 4.35
C GLU A 64 -2.41 -23.44 4.36
N ASN A 65 -2.32 -22.78 5.51
CA ASN A 65 -2.57 -21.35 5.63
C ASN A 65 -1.29 -20.53 5.33
N TRP A 66 -1.48 -19.34 4.75
CA TRP A 66 -0.49 -18.29 4.82
C TRP A 66 -0.19 -17.93 6.28
N GLN A 67 1.04 -17.52 6.51
CA GLN A 67 1.58 -17.15 7.81
C GLN A 67 2.24 -15.79 7.63
N ALA A 68 2.19 -14.94 8.66
CA ALA A 68 2.81 -13.62 8.64
C ALA A 68 4.30 -13.68 8.28
N ALA A 69 5.00 -14.76 8.65
CA ALA A 69 6.40 -14.99 8.29
C ALA A 69 6.65 -14.95 6.77
N HIS A 70 5.75 -15.53 5.95
CA HIS A 70 5.91 -15.49 4.49
C HIS A 70 5.85 -14.07 3.93
N ILE A 71 5.12 -13.17 4.59
CA ILE A 71 5.00 -11.76 4.18
C ILE A 71 6.19 -10.96 4.71
N ALA A 72 6.59 -11.22 5.95
CA ALA A 72 7.73 -10.58 6.60
C ALA A 72 9.03 -10.78 5.80
N GLU A 73 9.25 -11.98 5.24
CA GLU A 73 10.39 -12.29 4.38
C GLU A 73 10.48 -11.37 3.15
N LEU A 74 9.34 -10.88 2.65
CA LEU A 74 9.27 -10.02 1.48
C LEU A 74 9.51 -8.54 1.79
N ARG A 75 9.43 -8.10 3.05
CA ARG A 75 9.58 -6.68 3.43
C ARG A 75 10.93 -6.09 3.09
N SER A 76 11.96 -6.94 3.00
CA SER A 76 13.31 -6.52 2.60
C SER A 76 13.46 -6.34 1.08
N GLN A 77 12.47 -6.75 0.28
CA GLN A 77 12.50 -6.64 -1.16
C GLN A 77 12.30 -5.19 -1.60
N LYS A 78 13.06 -4.78 -2.63
CA LYS A 78 12.95 -3.43 -3.21
C LYS A 78 11.57 -3.11 -3.78
N LYS A 79 10.86 -4.14 -4.24
CA LYS A 79 9.51 -4.05 -4.80
C LYS A 79 8.59 -5.01 -4.06
N PHE A 80 8.20 -4.59 -2.85
CA PHE A 80 7.41 -5.40 -1.93
C PHE A 80 6.08 -5.82 -2.57
N SER A 81 5.34 -4.89 -3.19
CA SER A 81 4.06 -5.18 -3.84
C SER A 81 4.17 -6.18 -5.00
N ASP A 82 5.27 -6.16 -5.76
CA ASP A 82 5.52 -7.15 -6.83
C ASP A 82 5.87 -8.52 -6.24
N ALA A 83 6.72 -8.55 -5.22
CA ALA A 83 7.09 -9.79 -4.53
C ALA A 83 5.86 -10.45 -3.89
N LEU A 84 5.01 -9.66 -3.24
CA LEU A 84 3.77 -10.08 -2.62
C LEU A 84 2.77 -10.64 -3.66
N LEU A 85 2.59 -9.91 -4.76
CA LEU A 85 1.78 -10.37 -5.89
C LEU A 85 2.30 -11.70 -6.45
N GLY A 86 3.62 -11.84 -6.61
CA GLY A 86 4.27 -13.05 -7.07
C GLY A 86 4.04 -14.23 -6.12
N LEU A 87 4.20 -14.01 -4.81
CA LEU A 87 3.94 -15.00 -3.77
C LEU A 87 2.50 -15.53 -3.87
N PHE A 88 1.51 -14.64 -3.88
CA PHE A 88 0.11 -15.07 -3.93
C PHE A 88 -0.26 -15.69 -5.28
N LYS A 89 0.20 -15.15 -6.40
CA LYS A 89 -0.07 -15.75 -7.73
C LYS A 89 0.47 -17.16 -7.88
N SER A 90 1.68 -17.41 -7.39
CA SER A 90 2.36 -18.70 -7.57
C SER A 90 2.00 -19.71 -6.50
N GLY A 91 1.71 -19.26 -5.28
CA GLY A 91 1.45 -20.12 -4.13
C GLY A 91 -0.03 -20.41 -3.87
N SER A 92 -0.96 -19.87 -4.64
CA SER A 92 -2.40 -20.12 -4.48
C SER A 92 -3.06 -20.66 -5.75
N TYR A 93 -4.19 -21.35 -5.60
CA TYR A 93 -4.98 -21.85 -6.74
C TYR A 93 -5.60 -20.70 -7.55
N ASP A 94 -6.10 -19.68 -6.86
CA ASP A 94 -6.87 -18.57 -7.43
C ASP A 94 -6.25 -17.21 -7.07
N GLY A 95 -4.95 -17.06 -7.30
CA GLY A 95 -4.21 -15.85 -6.92
C GLY A 95 -4.71 -14.57 -7.62
N PRO A 96 -4.35 -13.39 -7.08
CA PRO A 96 -4.85 -12.12 -7.62
C PRO A 96 -4.37 -11.89 -9.05
N ALA A 97 -5.25 -11.45 -9.95
CA ALA A 97 -4.91 -11.22 -11.36
C ALA A 97 -3.83 -10.14 -11.57
N GLY A 98 -3.71 -9.21 -10.63
CA GLY A 98 -2.69 -8.16 -10.61
C GLY A 98 -2.76 -7.32 -9.34
N LYS A 99 -1.85 -6.34 -9.22
CA LYS A 99 -1.79 -5.43 -8.06
C LYS A 99 -3.13 -4.74 -7.76
N PRO A 100 -3.87 -4.20 -8.75
CA PRO A 100 -5.14 -3.52 -8.45
C PRO A 100 -6.16 -4.45 -7.78
N VAL A 101 -6.21 -5.73 -8.18
CA VAL A 101 -7.11 -6.71 -7.57
C VAL A 101 -6.65 -7.04 -6.14
N MET A 102 -5.34 -7.22 -5.94
CA MET A 102 -4.74 -7.50 -4.64
C MET A 102 -5.04 -6.38 -3.62
N SER A 103 -4.74 -5.13 -3.97
CA SER A 103 -4.92 -3.98 -3.08
C SER A 103 -6.41 -3.65 -2.87
N ASN A 104 -7.27 -3.88 -3.86
CA ASN A 104 -8.72 -3.75 -3.70
C ASN A 104 -9.26 -4.78 -2.68
N ARG A 105 -8.74 -6.01 -2.72
CA ARG A 105 -9.20 -7.04 -1.77
C ARG A 105 -8.85 -6.71 -0.33
N MET A 106 -7.65 -6.16 -0.08
CA MET A 106 -7.27 -5.59 1.21
C MET A 106 -8.26 -4.50 1.67
N ALA A 107 -8.57 -3.55 0.79
CA ALA A 107 -9.48 -2.45 1.13
C ALA A 107 -10.91 -2.92 1.46
N LEU A 108 -11.45 -3.88 0.69
CA LEU A 108 -12.75 -4.47 0.95
C LEU A 108 -12.76 -5.24 2.27
N ASP A 109 -11.69 -5.96 2.56
CA ASP A 109 -11.55 -6.72 3.80
C ASP A 109 -11.51 -5.85 5.05
N LEU A 110 -10.81 -4.71 5.00
CA LEU A 110 -10.80 -3.76 6.11
C LEU A 110 -12.23 -3.29 6.43
N LYS A 111 -13.01 -2.99 5.38
CA LYS A 111 -14.41 -2.57 5.51
C LYS A 111 -15.30 -3.68 6.07
N GLU A 112 -15.19 -4.89 5.53
CA GLU A 112 -16.07 -6.01 5.88
C GLU A 112 -15.84 -6.51 7.31
N ASN A 113 -14.60 -6.49 7.80
CA ASN A 113 -14.28 -6.97 9.15
C ASN A 113 -14.27 -5.86 10.20
N ASN A 114 -14.62 -4.63 9.82
CA ASN A 114 -14.49 -3.46 10.67
C ASN A 114 -13.09 -3.40 11.33
N ALA A 115 -12.07 -3.78 10.56
CA ALA A 115 -10.70 -3.77 11.02
C ALA A 115 -10.20 -2.33 11.07
N ASP A 116 -9.30 -2.06 12.01
CA ASP A 116 -8.72 -0.72 12.13
C ASP A 116 -7.98 -0.36 10.85
N VAL A 117 -8.31 0.81 10.30
CA VAL A 117 -7.54 1.37 9.19
C VAL A 117 -6.14 1.71 9.73
N PRO A 118 -5.05 1.36 9.01
CA PRO A 118 -3.70 1.63 9.47
C PRO A 118 -3.52 3.09 9.94
N PRO A 119 -2.92 3.34 11.12
CA PRO A 119 -2.83 4.69 11.68
C PRO A 119 -2.16 5.72 10.76
N LYS A 120 -1.22 5.28 9.90
CA LYS A 120 -0.60 6.15 8.88
C LYS A 120 -1.64 6.70 7.88
N LEU A 121 -2.59 5.88 7.44
CA LEU A 121 -3.68 6.29 6.54
C LEU A 121 -4.63 7.25 7.24
N VAL A 122 -5.05 6.93 8.47
CA VAL A 122 -5.96 7.78 9.25
C VAL A 122 -5.40 9.21 9.36
N LYS A 123 -4.13 9.35 9.76
CA LYS A 123 -3.46 10.66 9.86
C LYS A 123 -3.43 11.43 8.54
N ILE A 124 -3.27 10.75 7.42
CA ILE A 124 -3.30 11.37 6.08
C ILE A 124 -4.70 11.89 5.78
N PHE A 125 -5.73 11.09 6.03
CA PHE A 125 -7.12 11.52 5.82
C PHE A 125 -7.53 12.67 6.74
N GLU A 126 -7.13 12.64 8.01
CA GLU A 126 -7.34 13.77 8.94
C GLU A 126 -6.74 15.06 8.40
N ARG A 127 -5.48 15.03 7.94
CA ARG A 127 -4.82 16.19 7.33
C ARG A 127 -5.50 16.67 6.05
N LEU A 128 -6.06 15.76 5.26
CA LEU A 128 -6.84 16.11 4.07
C LEU A 128 -8.17 16.78 4.44
N VAL A 129 -8.87 16.27 5.45
CA VAL A 129 -10.12 16.85 5.96
C VAL A 129 -9.89 18.23 6.55
N GLU A 130 -8.85 18.40 7.35
CA GLU A 130 -8.44 19.71 7.88
C GLU A 130 -8.24 20.72 6.75
N LYS A 131 -7.52 20.34 5.68
CA LYS A 131 -7.28 21.22 4.53
C LYS A 131 -8.51 21.49 3.68
N ALA A 132 -9.51 20.61 3.68
CA ALA A 132 -10.74 20.79 2.91
C ALA A 132 -11.76 21.70 3.61
N ASN A 133 -11.65 21.85 4.94
CA ASN A 133 -12.54 22.67 5.76
C ASN A 133 -12.09 24.14 5.89
N TYR A 134 -11.04 24.55 5.16
CA TYR A 134 -10.56 25.93 5.00
C TYR A 134 -10.69 26.37 3.55
#